data_AF-A0A973JGF2-F1
#
_entry.id   AF-A0A973JGF2-F1
#
_cell.length_a   1.000
_cell.length_b   1.000
_cell.length_c   1.000
_cell.angle_alpha   90.00
_cell.angle_beta   90.00
_cell.angle_gamma   90.00
#
_symmetry.space_group_name_H-M   'P 1'
#
loop_
_entity.id
_entity.type
_entity.pdbx_description
1 polymer ?
#
loop_
_entity_poly.entity_id
_entity_poly.type
_entity_poly.pdbx_seq_one_letter_code
_entity_poly.pdbx_strand_id
1 'polypeptide(L)'
;MTPRLEVWAPDGIGEIRPGDDLGTIVVEALAGTLADGDVVVVTSKVVSKAEGRVVAAHDREQAITDETVRVVATRVHPGGVLRIVENRLGLVMAAAGVDASNTPEGTVLLLPLDPDASARRLRASLQRATGLRLGVVVSDTAGRAWRDGLTDIAIGAAGVTVLDDLRGRHDAHGRLMTATVTAVADEVAAASELVRGKAEGRPVA
;
A
#
# COMPACT_ATOMS: atom_id res chain seq x y z
N MET A 1 -13.91 17.33 22.84
CA MET A 1 -13.90 17.42 21.37
C MET A 1 -14.27 16.05 20.82
N THR A 2 -15.18 15.98 19.84
CA THR A 2 -15.51 14.72 19.16
C THR A 2 -14.38 14.35 18.20
N PRO A 3 -13.84 13.13 18.24
CA PRO A 3 -12.80 12.72 17.28
C PRO A 3 -13.36 12.73 15.86
N ARG A 4 -12.56 13.22 14.90
CA ARG A 4 -12.89 13.29 13.47
C ARG A 4 -11.71 12.76 12.66
N LEU A 5 -12.00 12.03 11.58
CA LEU A 5 -11.08 11.68 10.52
C LEU A 5 -11.50 12.41 9.24
N GLU A 6 -10.54 12.95 8.51
CA GLU A 6 -10.74 13.54 7.18
C GLU A 6 -9.76 12.88 6.22
N VAL A 7 -10.25 12.51 5.05
CA VAL A 7 -9.49 11.83 4.00
C VAL A 7 -9.91 12.46 2.68
N TRP A 8 -8.95 12.77 1.82
CA TRP A 8 -9.16 13.34 0.49
C TRP A 8 -8.05 12.84 -0.43
N ALA A 9 -8.24 12.94 -1.74
CA ALA A 9 -7.25 12.48 -2.71
C ALA A 9 -7.07 13.53 -3.81
N PRO A 10 -5.84 14.00 -4.09
CA PRO A 10 -5.61 14.96 -5.16
C PRO A 10 -5.75 14.31 -6.54
N ASP A 11 -6.30 15.08 -7.48
CA ASP A 11 -6.23 14.78 -8.91
C ASP A 11 -4.88 15.26 -9.51
N GLY A 12 -4.58 14.86 -10.75
CA GLY A 12 -3.53 15.52 -11.54
C GLY A 12 -2.11 14.95 -11.41
N ILE A 13 -1.89 13.85 -10.69
CA ILE A 13 -0.57 13.19 -10.58
C ILE A 13 -0.12 12.55 -11.91
N GLY A 14 -1.06 12.17 -12.78
CA GLY A 14 -0.76 11.60 -14.10
C GLY A 14 -0.15 10.19 -14.04
N GLU A 15 0.37 9.74 -15.18
CA GLU A 15 0.98 8.41 -15.33
C GLU A 15 2.46 8.44 -14.93
N ILE A 16 2.85 7.60 -13.97
CA ILE A 16 4.22 7.48 -13.47
C ILE A 16 5.02 6.50 -14.31
N ARG A 17 6.27 6.85 -14.62
CA ARG A 17 7.20 6.09 -15.44
C ARG A 17 8.44 5.65 -14.65
N PRO A 18 9.13 4.60 -15.11
CA PRO A 18 10.43 4.21 -14.55
C PRO A 18 11.42 5.38 -14.48
N GLY A 19 11.96 5.63 -13.29
CA GLY A 19 12.93 6.68 -13.02
C GLY A 19 12.33 8.04 -12.64
N ASP A 20 11.02 8.21 -12.67
CA ASP A 20 10.38 9.44 -12.21
C ASP A 20 10.66 9.69 -10.71
N ASP A 21 10.90 10.96 -10.36
CA ASP A 21 11.02 11.37 -8.96
C ASP A 21 9.63 11.49 -8.33
N LEU A 22 9.12 10.36 -7.85
CA LEU A 22 7.84 10.28 -7.16
C LEU A 22 7.76 11.23 -5.96
N GLY A 23 8.88 11.51 -5.28
CA GLY A 23 8.92 12.45 -4.17
C GLY A 23 8.55 13.86 -4.60
N THR A 24 9.18 14.35 -5.66
CA THR A 24 8.90 15.67 -6.23
C THR A 24 7.45 15.75 -6.75
N ILE A 25 6.99 14.73 -7.49
CA ILE A 25 5.63 14.70 -8.04
C ILE A 25 4.56 14.76 -6.93
N VAL A 26 4.73 13.97 -5.87
CA VAL A 26 3.78 13.95 -4.75
C VAL A 26 3.82 15.26 -3.95
N VAL A 27 5.01 15.85 -3.77
CA VAL A 27 5.15 17.17 -3.14
C VAL A 27 4.38 18.24 -3.92
N GLU A 28 4.50 18.25 -5.24
CA GLU A 28 3.79 19.21 -6.10
C GLU A 28 2.26 19.01 -6.02
N ALA A 29 1.80 17.77 -6.05
CA ALA A 29 0.37 17.44 -5.97
C ALA A 29 -0.28 17.80 -4.61
N LEU A 30 0.52 17.84 -3.54
CA LEU A 30 0.07 18.12 -2.17
C LEU A 30 0.52 19.52 -1.69
N ALA A 31 0.95 20.39 -2.60
CA ALA A 31 1.49 21.69 -2.23
C ALA A 31 0.44 22.56 -1.52
N GLY A 32 0.76 22.99 -0.29
CA GLY A 32 -0.08 23.89 0.51
C GLY A 32 -1.34 23.27 1.11
N THR A 33 -1.51 21.96 1.02
CA THR A 33 -2.70 21.25 1.53
C THR A 33 -2.44 20.42 2.79
N LEU A 34 -1.18 20.09 3.08
CA LEU A 34 -0.77 19.27 4.23
C LEU A 34 -0.59 20.08 5.52
N ALA A 35 -0.79 19.41 6.65
CA ALA A 35 -0.57 19.90 8.00
C ALA A 35 0.30 18.93 8.84
N ASP A 36 0.81 19.43 9.97
CA ASP A 36 1.57 18.64 10.94
C ASP A 36 0.73 17.46 11.46
N GLY A 37 1.26 16.24 11.34
CA GLY A 37 0.61 15.00 11.76
C GLY A 37 -0.18 14.28 10.67
N ASP A 38 -0.31 14.86 9.47
CA ASP A 38 -0.96 14.19 8.35
C ASP A 38 -0.20 12.94 7.92
N VAL A 39 -0.94 11.98 7.36
CA VAL A 39 -0.42 10.72 6.83
C VAL A 39 -0.74 10.66 5.34
N VAL A 40 0.31 10.62 4.51
CA VAL A 40 0.17 10.47 3.06
C VAL A 40 0.16 8.99 2.70
N VAL A 41 -0.90 8.51 2.07
CA VAL A 41 -1.02 7.13 1.60
C VAL A 41 -0.78 7.08 0.09
N VAL A 42 0.20 6.29 -0.35
CA VAL A 42 0.55 6.12 -1.76
C VAL A 42 0.37 4.67 -2.21
N THR A 43 -0.18 4.44 -3.40
CA THR A 43 -0.29 3.07 -3.95
C THR A 43 1.09 2.47 -4.21
N SER A 44 1.20 1.15 -3.99
CA SER A 44 2.32 0.32 -4.42
C SER A 44 2.62 0.51 -5.91
N LYS A 45 1.58 0.68 -6.74
CA LYS A 45 1.71 0.77 -8.20
C LYS A 45 2.62 1.89 -8.64
N VAL A 46 2.40 3.12 -8.13
CA VAL A 46 3.24 4.25 -8.54
C VAL A 46 4.64 4.17 -7.96
N VAL A 47 4.79 3.60 -6.75
CA VAL A 47 6.11 3.34 -6.17
C VAL A 47 6.87 2.34 -7.04
N SER A 48 6.25 1.21 -7.37
CA SER A 48 6.81 0.18 -8.25
C SER A 48 7.16 0.71 -9.63
N LYS A 49 6.29 1.54 -10.23
CA LYS A 49 6.57 2.16 -11.54
C LYS A 49 7.80 3.07 -11.46
N ALA A 50 7.84 4.01 -10.51
CA ALA A 50 8.98 4.90 -10.30
C ALA A 50 10.29 4.13 -10.06
N GLU A 51 10.23 3.03 -9.32
CA GLU A 51 11.38 2.18 -8.99
C GLU A 51 11.75 1.16 -10.09
N GLY A 52 11.12 1.24 -11.27
CA GLY A 52 11.46 0.37 -12.40
C GLY A 52 11.10 -1.09 -12.18
N ARG A 53 10.07 -1.37 -11.38
CA ARG A 53 9.56 -2.74 -11.11
C ARG A 53 8.60 -3.26 -12.17
N VAL A 54 8.49 -2.56 -13.30
CA VAL A 54 7.85 -3.07 -14.53
C VAL A 54 8.84 -3.99 -15.21
N VAL A 55 8.56 -5.29 -15.24
CA VAL A 55 9.46 -6.30 -15.81
C VAL A 55 8.82 -6.99 -17.00
N ALA A 56 9.64 -7.35 -17.99
CA ALA A 56 9.19 -8.19 -19.09
C ALA A 56 8.81 -9.57 -18.55
N ALA A 57 7.62 -10.05 -18.88
CA ALA A 57 7.15 -11.36 -18.49
C ALA A 57 6.34 -11.96 -19.64
N HIS A 58 6.91 -12.98 -20.27
CA HIS A 58 6.19 -13.80 -21.25
C HIS A 58 5.17 -14.72 -20.58
N ASP A 59 5.46 -15.13 -19.34
CA ASP A 59 4.57 -15.91 -18.50
C ASP A 59 4.42 -15.23 -17.14
N ARG A 60 3.19 -14.80 -16.83
CA ARG A 60 2.84 -14.19 -15.54
C ARG A 60 3.00 -15.18 -14.39
N GLU A 61 2.73 -16.47 -14.61
CA GLU A 61 2.86 -17.47 -13.55
C GLU A 61 4.32 -17.69 -13.14
N GLN A 62 5.26 -17.54 -14.07
CA GLN A 62 6.68 -17.54 -13.75
C GLN A 62 7.03 -16.37 -12.83
N ALA A 63 6.58 -15.14 -13.15
CA ALA A 63 6.81 -13.98 -12.30
C ALA A 63 6.20 -14.16 -10.89
N ILE A 64 4.99 -14.72 -10.79
CA ILE A 64 4.37 -15.05 -9.49
C ILE A 64 5.24 -16.07 -8.74
N THR A 65 5.78 -17.06 -9.43
CA THR A 65 6.63 -18.11 -8.84
C THR A 65 7.95 -17.54 -8.31
N ASP A 66 8.59 -16.63 -9.06
CA ASP A 66 9.85 -15.99 -8.67
C ASP A 66 9.68 -15.06 -7.45
N GLU A 67 8.47 -14.56 -7.23
CA GLU A 67 8.07 -13.73 -6.08
C GLU A 67 7.59 -14.56 -4.87
N THR A 68 7.31 -15.85 -5.08
CA THR A 68 6.72 -16.75 -4.07
C THR A 68 7.80 -17.35 -3.17
N VAL A 69 7.63 -17.20 -1.86
CA VAL A 69 8.38 -17.95 -0.84
C VAL A 69 7.72 -19.29 -0.58
N ARG A 70 6.40 -19.29 -0.34
CA ARG A 70 5.61 -20.53 -0.20
C ARG A 70 4.18 -20.35 -0.66
N VAL A 71 3.60 -21.44 -1.17
CA VAL A 71 2.17 -21.49 -1.51
C VAL A 71 1.36 -21.76 -0.25
N VAL A 72 0.32 -20.96 -0.03
CA VAL A 72 -0.61 -21.08 1.11
C VAL A 72 -1.88 -21.79 0.68
N ALA A 73 -2.46 -21.40 -0.47
CA ALA A 73 -3.64 -22.03 -1.02
C ALA A 73 -3.68 -21.88 -2.55
N THR A 74 -4.36 -22.81 -3.21
CA THR A 74 -4.60 -22.78 -4.66
C THR A 74 -6.06 -23.04 -4.97
N ARG A 75 -6.60 -22.36 -5.97
CA ARG A 75 -7.96 -22.59 -6.47
C ARG A 75 -8.00 -22.54 -7.99
N VAL A 76 -8.43 -23.61 -8.62
CA VAL A 76 -8.67 -23.66 -10.06
C VAL A 76 -9.99 -22.95 -10.37
N HIS A 77 -10.00 -22.13 -11.42
CA HIS A 77 -11.19 -21.49 -11.98
C HIS A 77 -11.11 -21.47 -13.51
N PRO A 78 -12.20 -21.13 -14.24
CA PRO A 78 -12.19 -21.17 -15.71
C PRO A 78 -11.10 -20.31 -16.39
N GLY A 79 -10.56 -19.32 -15.67
CA GLY A 79 -9.51 -18.41 -16.15
C GLY A 79 -8.09 -18.76 -15.68
N GLY A 80 -7.87 -19.92 -15.05
CA GLY A 80 -6.55 -20.35 -14.58
C GLY A 80 -6.52 -20.82 -13.13
N VAL A 81 -5.35 -20.70 -12.51
CA VAL A 81 -5.13 -21.10 -11.10
C VAL A 81 -4.87 -19.85 -10.28
N LEU A 82 -5.76 -19.54 -9.34
CA LEU A 82 -5.49 -18.52 -8.33
C LEU A 82 -4.59 -19.12 -7.25
N ARG A 83 -3.47 -18.46 -6.97
CA ARG A 83 -2.56 -18.82 -5.89
C ARG A 83 -2.56 -17.74 -4.82
N ILE A 84 -2.81 -18.14 -3.58
CA ILE A 84 -2.48 -17.35 -2.40
C ILE A 84 -1.13 -17.83 -1.92
N VAL A 85 -0.17 -16.91 -1.81
CA VAL A 85 1.21 -17.22 -1.47
C VAL A 85 1.73 -16.25 -0.43
N GLU A 86 2.74 -16.67 0.30
CA GLU A 86 3.64 -15.75 1.00
C GLU A 86 4.67 -15.25 -0.01
N ASN A 87 4.79 -13.94 -0.19
CA ASN A 87 5.80 -13.34 -1.05
C ASN A 87 7.08 -12.99 -0.26
N ARG A 88 8.12 -12.50 -0.95
CA ARG A 88 9.40 -12.13 -0.31
C ARG A 88 9.31 -11.05 0.77
N LEU A 89 8.24 -10.25 0.77
CA LEU A 89 7.98 -9.22 1.78
C LEU A 89 7.27 -9.81 3.02
N GLY A 90 6.97 -11.11 3.03
CA GLY A 90 6.22 -11.78 4.09
C GLY A 90 4.70 -11.60 3.99
N LEU A 91 4.20 -10.97 2.91
CA LEU A 91 2.76 -10.75 2.72
C LEU A 91 2.09 -12.02 2.20
N VAL A 92 0.96 -12.40 2.80
CA VAL A 92 0.13 -13.51 2.34
C VAL A 92 -1.01 -12.99 1.49
N MET A 93 -0.88 -13.10 0.17
CA MET A 93 -1.83 -12.49 -0.77
C MET A 93 -1.91 -13.24 -2.10
N ALA A 94 -2.87 -12.84 -2.93
CA ALA A 94 -3.03 -13.39 -4.27
C ALA A 94 -1.86 -13.01 -5.18
N ALA A 95 -1.40 -13.96 -6.00
CA ALA A 95 -0.42 -13.74 -7.06
C ALA A 95 0.88 -13.05 -6.59
N ALA A 96 1.25 -13.19 -5.31
CA ALA A 96 2.42 -12.54 -4.70
C ALA A 96 2.42 -11.00 -4.75
N GLY A 97 1.30 -10.35 -5.10
CA GLY A 97 1.25 -8.92 -5.41
C GLY A 97 1.68 -8.56 -6.84
N VAL A 98 1.88 -9.56 -7.72
CA VAL A 98 2.17 -9.34 -9.14
C VAL A 98 0.92 -8.89 -9.87
N ASP A 99 0.99 -7.68 -10.40
CA ASP A 99 -0.08 -7.05 -11.17
C ASP A 99 0.23 -7.06 -12.68
N ALA A 100 -0.77 -7.38 -13.49
CA ALA A 100 -0.70 -7.30 -14.95
C ALA A 100 -1.70 -6.26 -15.52
N SER A 101 -2.42 -5.56 -14.64
CA SER A 101 -3.33 -4.49 -15.02
C SER A 101 -2.56 -3.18 -15.18
N ASN A 102 -2.93 -2.40 -16.19
CA ASN A 102 -2.38 -1.07 -16.46
C ASN A 102 -0.84 -1.07 -16.64
N THR A 103 -0.30 -2.15 -17.20
CA THR A 103 1.09 -2.27 -17.65
C THR A 103 1.13 -2.44 -19.18
N PRO A 104 2.24 -2.04 -19.85
CA PRO A 104 2.43 -2.34 -21.27
C PRO A 104 2.31 -3.84 -21.58
N GLU A 105 1.90 -4.17 -22.80
CA GLU A 105 1.79 -5.57 -23.25
C GLU A 105 3.12 -6.32 -23.07
N GLY A 106 3.04 -7.56 -22.58
CA GLY A 106 4.22 -8.39 -22.30
C GLY A 106 4.99 -8.02 -21.02
N THR A 107 4.42 -7.16 -20.15
CA THR A 107 5.03 -6.79 -18.87
C THR A 107 4.10 -7.01 -17.68
N VAL A 108 4.71 -7.21 -16.52
CA VAL A 108 4.02 -7.23 -15.22
C VAL A 108 4.68 -6.23 -14.28
N LEU A 109 3.93 -5.78 -13.28
CA LEU A 109 4.39 -4.93 -12.21
C LEU A 109 4.60 -5.76 -10.95
N LEU A 110 5.83 -5.78 -10.46
CA LEU A 110 6.20 -6.39 -9.19
C LEU A 110 6.06 -5.36 -8.07
N LEU A 111 5.87 -5.82 -6.83
CA LEU A 111 5.92 -4.93 -5.67
C LEU A 111 7.30 -4.27 -5.51
N PRO A 112 7.38 -3.14 -4.78
CA PRO A 112 8.66 -2.52 -4.42
C PRO A 112 9.52 -3.52 -3.65
N LEU A 113 10.85 -3.46 -3.82
CA LEU A 113 11.77 -4.37 -3.14
C LEU A 113 11.80 -4.14 -1.63
N ASP A 114 11.68 -2.88 -1.21
CA ASP A 114 11.62 -2.46 0.19
C ASP A 114 10.63 -1.28 0.29
N PRO A 115 9.32 -1.56 0.44
CA PRO A 115 8.29 -0.52 0.53
C PRO A 115 8.48 0.42 1.74
N ASP A 116 9.09 -0.05 2.84
CA ASP A 116 9.44 0.80 3.99
C ASP A 116 10.54 1.80 3.63
N ALA A 117 11.54 1.40 2.84
CA ALA A 117 12.53 2.33 2.31
C ALA A 117 11.92 3.34 1.35
N SER A 118 10.98 2.91 0.51
CA SER A 118 10.23 3.81 -0.37
C SER A 118 9.43 4.83 0.45
N ALA A 119 8.70 4.39 1.48
CA ALA A 119 7.97 5.25 2.40
C ALA A 119 8.90 6.26 3.10
N ARG A 120 10.08 5.82 3.58
CA ARG A 120 11.08 6.69 4.21
C ARG A 120 11.62 7.75 3.25
N ARG A 121 11.92 7.38 1.99
CA ARG A 121 12.38 8.33 0.97
C ARG A 121 11.32 9.37 0.64
N LEU A 122 10.09 8.94 0.40
CA LEU A 122 8.97 9.83 0.10
C LEU A 122 8.69 10.78 1.26
N ARG A 123 8.63 10.25 2.49
CA ARG A 123 8.51 11.06 3.70
C ARG A 123 9.60 12.11 3.78
N ALA A 124 10.86 11.73 3.57
CA ALA A 124 11.96 12.68 3.63
C ALA A 124 11.83 13.81 2.58
N SER A 125 11.34 13.51 1.37
CA SER A 125 11.06 14.54 0.36
C SER A 125 9.94 15.48 0.79
N LEU A 126 8.82 14.94 1.27
CA LEU A 126 7.70 15.73 1.80
C LEU A 126 8.13 16.65 2.94
N GLN A 127 8.90 16.12 3.90
CA GLN A 127 9.38 16.89 5.05
C GLN A 127 10.38 17.97 4.64
N ARG A 128 11.27 17.71 3.67
CA ARG A 128 12.19 18.73 3.15
C ARG A 128 11.46 19.87 2.45
N ALA A 129 10.40 19.55 1.71
CA ALA A 129 9.64 20.55 0.95
C ALA A 129 8.71 21.40 1.83
N THR A 130 8.13 20.79 2.87
CA THR A 130 7.07 21.43 3.68
C THR A 130 7.52 21.88 5.07
N GLY A 131 8.57 21.27 5.62
CA GLY A 131 8.98 21.45 7.02
C GLY A 131 8.08 20.75 8.05
N LEU A 132 7.05 20.00 7.62
CA LEU A 132 6.04 19.38 8.48
C LEU A 132 6.50 18.03 9.05
N ARG A 133 5.90 17.59 10.16
CA ARG A 133 6.04 16.21 10.65
C ARG A 133 4.95 15.33 10.06
N LEU A 134 5.30 14.57 9.03
CA LEU A 134 4.36 13.77 8.26
C LEU A 134 4.60 12.27 8.45
N GLY A 135 3.56 11.48 8.24
CA GLY A 135 3.61 10.03 8.06
C GLY A 135 3.47 9.65 6.59
N VAL A 136 3.98 8.47 6.21
CA VAL A 136 3.75 7.89 4.88
C VAL A 136 3.38 6.41 5.04
N VAL A 137 2.37 5.97 4.30
CA VAL A 137 1.99 4.56 4.13
C VAL A 137 2.02 4.22 2.65
N VAL A 138 2.66 3.11 2.29
CA VAL A 138 2.54 2.51 0.96
C VAL A 138 1.47 1.43 1.05
N SER A 139 0.37 1.58 0.30
CA SER A 139 -0.74 0.62 0.31
C SER A 139 -0.73 -0.30 -0.91
N ASP A 140 -1.27 -1.49 -0.76
CA ASP A 140 -1.60 -2.34 -1.90
C ASP A 140 -2.97 -3.00 -1.74
N THR A 141 -3.57 -3.40 -2.86
CA THR A 141 -4.90 -4.00 -2.86
C THR A 141 -4.83 -5.50 -2.60
N ALA A 142 -5.55 -5.95 -1.57
CA ALA A 142 -5.61 -7.35 -1.17
C ALA A 142 -7.06 -7.86 -1.01
N GLY A 143 -7.26 -9.13 -1.35
CA GLY A 143 -8.40 -9.90 -0.87
C GLY A 143 -8.17 -10.36 0.57
N ARG A 144 -9.18 -10.97 1.19
CA ARG A 144 -9.10 -11.43 2.59
C ARG A 144 -9.98 -12.66 2.83
N ALA A 145 -9.58 -13.49 3.78
CA ALA A 145 -10.27 -14.75 4.06
C ALA A 145 -11.74 -14.51 4.44
N TRP A 146 -12.60 -15.41 3.95
CA TRP A 146 -14.03 -15.51 4.30
C TRP A 146 -14.90 -14.30 3.96
N ARG A 147 -14.42 -13.37 3.13
CA ARG A 147 -15.19 -12.20 2.70
C ARG A 147 -14.98 -11.92 1.22
N ASP A 148 -16.05 -11.55 0.55
CA ASP A 148 -15.99 -11.05 -0.82
C ASP A 148 -15.48 -9.60 -0.85
N GLY A 149 -14.86 -9.24 -1.97
CA GLY A 149 -14.32 -7.90 -2.21
C GLY A 149 -12.85 -7.72 -1.82
N LEU A 150 -12.31 -6.59 -2.26
CA LEU A 150 -10.92 -6.17 -2.04
C LEU A 150 -10.89 -5.00 -1.05
N THR A 151 -9.77 -4.85 -0.34
CA THR A 151 -9.46 -3.67 0.47
C THR A 151 -7.98 -3.35 0.33
N ASP A 152 -7.58 -2.14 0.71
CA ASP A 152 -6.17 -1.79 0.74
C ASP A 152 -5.57 -2.13 2.11
N ILE A 153 -4.36 -2.67 2.10
CA ILE A 153 -3.54 -2.95 3.27
C ILE A 153 -2.24 -2.16 3.17
N ALA A 154 -1.58 -1.91 4.30
CA ALA A 154 -0.25 -1.33 4.30
C ALA A 154 0.78 -2.41 3.92
N ILE A 155 1.67 -2.08 2.99
CA ILE A 155 2.83 -2.91 2.62
C ILE A 155 4.16 -2.26 2.98
N GLY A 156 4.14 -0.97 3.32
CA GLY A 156 5.27 -0.24 3.86
C GLY A 156 4.84 1.03 4.59
N ALA A 157 5.66 1.53 5.51
CA ALA A 157 5.32 2.66 6.36
C ALA A 157 6.56 3.44 6.84
N ALA A 158 6.37 4.74 7.09
CA ALA A 158 7.39 5.59 7.70
C ALA A 158 6.77 6.71 8.54
N GLY A 159 7.25 6.90 9.77
CA GLY A 159 6.79 7.99 10.63
C GLY A 159 5.35 7.87 11.13
N VAL A 160 4.78 6.66 11.09
CA VAL A 160 3.43 6.35 11.58
C VAL A 160 3.48 5.22 12.60
N THR A 161 2.52 5.23 13.53
CA THR A 161 2.26 4.07 14.39
C THR A 161 1.56 3.01 13.57
N VAL A 162 2.23 1.87 13.34
CA VAL A 162 1.70 0.78 12.51
C VAL A 162 0.74 -0.11 13.30
N LEU A 163 1.06 -0.37 14.56
CA LEU A 163 0.29 -1.19 15.48
C LEU A 163 -0.04 -0.39 16.74
N ASP A 164 -1.30 -0.42 17.16
CA ASP A 164 -1.70 -0.01 18.51
C ASP A 164 -1.82 -1.24 19.39
N ASP A 165 -0.76 -1.50 20.17
CA ASP A 165 -0.72 -2.62 21.11
C ASP A 165 -1.43 -2.25 22.41
N LEU A 166 -2.63 -2.79 22.55
CA LEU A 166 -3.48 -2.58 23.72
C LEU A 166 -3.33 -3.72 24.74
N ARG A 167 -2.46 -4.70 24.49
CA ARG A 167 -2.21 -5.79 25.44
C ARG A 167 -1.61 -5.22 26.73
N GLY A 168 -2.03 -5.77 27.86
CA GLY A 168 -1.64 -5.29 29.19
C GLY A 168 -2.45 -4.08 29.68
N ARG A 169 -3.29 -3.47 28.84
CA ARG A 169 -4.24 -2.43 29.27
C ARG A 169 -5.54 -3.04 29.80
N HIS A 170 -6.34 -2.24 30.50
CA HIS A 170 -7.64 -2.66 31.00
C HIS A 170 -8.75 -2.07 30.10
N ASP A 171 -9.76 -2.88 29.80
CA ASP A 171 -10.94 -2.43 29.04
C ASP A 171 -11.87 -1.54 29.90
N ALA A 172 -12.99 -1.09 29.32
CA ALA A 172 -13.97 -0.25 30.00
C ALA A 172 -14.62 -0.90 31.24
N HIS A 173 -14.48 -2.22 31.42
CA HIS A 173 -14.99 -2.98 32.56
C HIS A 173 -13.85 -3.42 33.51
N GLY A 174 -12.63 -2.92 33.33
CA GLY A 174 -11.48 -3.28 34.16
C GLY A 174 -10.93 -4.68 33.89
N ARG A 175 -11.16 -5.27 32.71
CA ARG A 175 -10.58 -6.58 32.34
C ARG A 175 -9.29 -6.39 31.56
N LEU A 176 -8.27 -7.19 31.88
CA LEU A 176 -6.99 -7.16 31.18
C LEU A 176 -7.15 -7.61 29.72
N MET A 177 -6.66 -6.79 28.80
CA MET A 177 -6.62 -7.11 27.37
C MET A 177 -5.38 -7.95 27.07
N THR A 178 -5.55 -9.14 26.48
CA THR A 178 -4.45 -10.10 26.26
C THR A 178 -4.10 -10.33 24.79
N ALA A 179 -5.02 -10.04 23.87
CA ALA A 179 -4.86 -10.34 22.44
C ALA A 179 -5.16 -9.16 21.52
N THR A 180 -5.36 -7.96 22.06
CA THR A 180 -5.82 -6.81 21.27
C THR A 180 -4.64 -5.99 20.76
N VAL A 181 -4.34 -6.13 19.48
CA VAL A 181 -3.41 -5.29 18.73
C VAL A 181 -4.15 -4.81 17.49
N THR A 182 -4.30 -3.50 17.33
CA THR A 182 -4.97 -2.92 16.17
C THR A 182 -3.96 -2.61 15.08
N ALA A 183 -4.23 -3.03 13.85
CA ALA A 183 -3.40 -2.72 12.68
C ALA A 183 -3.76 -1.34 12.12
N VAL A 184 -3.33 -0.29 12.81
CA VAL A 184 -3.66 1.10 12.49
C VAL A 184 -3.26 1.47 11.07
N ALA A 185 -2.10 1.02 10.58
CA ALA A 185 -1.69 1.29 9.21
C ALA A 185 -2.63 0.67 8.16
N ASP A 186 -3.20 -0.51 8.42
CA ASP A 186 -4.17 -1.13 7.53
C ASP A 186 -5.52 -0.40 7.57
N GLU A 187 -5.94 0.08 8.75
CA GLU A 187 -7.14 0.92 8.86
C GLU A 187 -7.00 2.23 8.05
N VAL A 188 -5.83 2.86 8.12
CA VAL A 188 -5.49 4.06 7.33
C VAL A 188 -5.45 3.74 5.83
N ALA A 189 -4.77 2.66 5.43
CA ALA A 189 -4.71 2.22 4.03
C ALA A 189 -6.12 1.96 3.47
N ALA A 190 -6.95 1.23 4.20
CA ALA A 190 -8.32 0.93 3.81
C ALA A 190 -9.20 2.18 3.71
N ALA A 191 -9.07 3.13 4.65
CA ALA A 191 -9.81 4.39 4.60
C ALA A 191 -9.42 5.26 3.40
N SER A 192 -8.12 5.30 3.05
CA SER A 192 -7.61 6.07 1.92
C SER A 192 -8.22 5.66 0.57
N GLU A 193 -8.52 4.37 0.41
CA GLU A 193 -9.09 3.85 -0.83
C GLU A 193 -10.50 4.39 -1.12
N LEU A 194 -11.25 4.79 -0.08
CA LEU A 194 -12.61 5.32 -0.21
C LEU A 194 -12.67 6.62 -1.04
N VAL A 195 -11.58 7.38 -1.08
CA VAL A 195 -11.49 8.65 -1.82
C VAL A 195 -10.62 8.57 -3.07
N ARG A 196 -9.70 7.61 -3.12
CA ARG A 196 -8.85 7.37 -4.30
C ARG A 196 -9.65 6.75 -5.44
N GLY A 197 -10.48 5.75 -5.14
CA GLY A 197 -11.23 5.00 -6.14
C GLY A 197 -10.35 4.16 -7.08
N LYS A 198 -10.68 2.88 -7.25
CA LYS A 198 -9.88 1.92 -8.04
C LYS A 198 -9.60 2.31 -9.51
N ALA A 199 -10.42 3.19 -10.09
CA ALA A 199 -10.35 3.55 -11.50
C ALA A 199 -10.18 5.06 -11.76
N GLU A 200 -10.03 5.89 -10.71
CA GLU A 200 -10.04 7.35 -10.87
C GLU A 200 -8.64 7.95 -11.11
N GLY A 201 -7.59 7.12 -11.11
CA GLY A 201 -6.23 7.58 -11.37
C GLY A 201 -5.65 8.45 -10.26
N ARG A 202 -6.13 8.26 -9.01
CA ARG A 202 -5.63 8.93 -7.81
C ARG A 202 -4.73 8.00 -7.01
N PRO A 203 -3.40 8.05 -7.20
CA PRO A 203 -2.49 7.14 -6.53
C PRO A 203 -2.13 7.56 -5.11
N VAL A 204 -2.59 8.74 -4.66
CA VAL A 204 -2.27 9.34 -3.36
C VAL A 204 -3.55 9.82 -2.68
N ALA A 205 -3.57 9.74 -1.35
CA ALA A 205 -4.54 10.36 -0.46
C ALA A 205 -3.86 10.83 0.83
#